data_AF-A0A383EX33-F1
#
_entry.id   AF-A0A383EX33-F1
#
_cell.length_a   1.000
_cell.length_b   1.000
_cell.length_c   1.000
_cell.angle_alpha   90.00
_cell.angle_beta   90.00
_cell.angle_gamma   90.00
#
_symmetry.space_group_name_H-M   'P 1'
#
loop_
_entity.id
_entity.type
_entity.pdbx_description
1 polymer ?
#
loop_
_entity_poly.entity_id
_entity_poly.type
_entity_poly.pdbx_seq_one_letter_code
_entity_poly.pdbx_strand_id
1 'polypeptide(L)'
;MLITFLDDSVFFDGNSGIERALGGSEKGLVALATALCRRGHTVRVFNRCTSASVVDGVSWQPIETCEAAHSDWLIANRKPTLLSHVPNADRVGLWVTGHAGYLESPGPFKAMKLRKPTLLLQVLAQSVTVPHSLQVSAAEVVPPATLDCYRNSGVMVAADPKRVVVTTHPKNGLNWLLGLWYEQISVHVPDAEIHIYSALLSRDSE
;
A
#
# COMPACT_ATOMS: atom_id res chain seq x y z
N MET A 1 -23.00 -4.04 -1.48
CA MET A 1 -22.50 -2.72 -1.07
C MET A 1 -21.59 -2.19 -2.15
N LEU A 2 -21.61 -0.87 -2.38
CA LEU A 2 -20.70 -0.12 -3.22
C LEU A 2 -19.53 0.41 -2.39
N ILE A 3 -18.33 -0.09 -2.67
CA ILE A 3 -17.08 0.29 -2.00
C ILE A 3 -16.19 1.02 -2.99
N THR A 4 -15.74 2.21 -2.63
CA THR A 4 -14.87 3.04 -3.46
C THR A 4 -13.53 3.24 -2.78
N PHE A 5 -12.44 2.86 -3.45
CA PHE A 5 -11.08 3.21 -3.05
C PHE A 5 -10.57 4.40 -3.85
N LEU A 6 -9.80 5.27 -3.19
CA LEU A 6 -9.10 6.40 -3.81
C LEU A 6 -7.60 6.31 -3.50
N ASP A 7 -6.76 6.41 -4.53
CA ASP A 7 -5.31 6.46 -4.39
C ASP A 7 -4.69 7.35 -5.46
N ASP A 8 -3.78 8.26 -5.11
CA ASP A 8 -3.10 9.12 -6.09
C ASP A 8 -1.57 8.94 -6.09
N SER A 9 -1.08 7.76 -5.74
CA SER A 9 0.35 7.47 -5.61
C SER A 9 1.01 7.22 -6.97
N VAL A 10 0.68 6.10 -7.60
CA VAL A 10 1.18 5.65 -8.89
C VAL A 10 0.04 4.99 -9.66
N PHE A 11 0.20 4.84 -10.97
CA PHE A 11 -0.67 3.95 -11.73
C PHE A 11 -0.53 2.54 -11.17
N PHE A 12 -1.64 1.81 -11.01
CA PHE A 12 -1.70 0.35 -10.90
C PHE A 12 -3.14 -0.15 -11.14
N ASP A 13 -3.29 -1.44 -11.39
CA ASP A 13 -4.55 -2.16 -11.51
C ASP A 13 -4.36 -3.62 -11.07
N GLY A 14 -5.36 -4.47 -11.32
CA GLY A 14 -5.29 -5.90 -10.99
C GLY A 14 -4.16 -6.67 -11.71
N ASN A 15 -3.74 -6.22 -12.90
CA ASN A 15 -2.70 -6.90 -13.69
C ASN A 15 -1.29 -6.39 -13.35
N SER A 16 -1.18 -5.17 -12.83
CA SER A 16 0.09 -4.50 -12.59
C SER A 16 1.08 -5.29 -11.73
N GLY A 17 0.62 -6.17 -10.84
CA GLY A 17 1.48 -7.03 -10.01
C GLY A 17 2.16 -8.18 -10.78
N ILE A 18 1.65 -8.52 -11.96
CA ILE A 18 2.22 -9.50 -12.89
C ILE A 18 3.21 -8.80 -13.83
N GLU A 19 2.86 -7.59 -14.29
CA GLU A 19 3.60 -6.86 -15.31
C GLU A 19 4.82 -6.12 -14.76
N ARG A 20 4.79 -5.68 -13.49
CA ARG A 20 5.87 -4.91 -12.89
C ARG A 20 5.90 -5.00 -11.37
N ALA A 21 6.99 -4.48 -10.80
CA ALA A 21 7.10 -4.34 -9.36
C ALA A 21 6.07 -3.33 -8.81
N LEU A 22 5.31 -3.76 -7.82
CA LEU A 22 4.39 -2.94 -7.04
C LEU A 22 4.81 -2.91 -5.57
N GLY A 23 4.60 -1.78 -4.91
CA GLY A 23 4.81 -1.64 -3.48
C GLY A 23 3.76 -2.39 -2.67
N GLY A 24 4.02 -2.55 -1.36
CA GLY A 24 3.14 -3.29 -0.47
C GLY A 24 1.76 -2.64 -0.29
N SER A 25 1.68 -1.31 -0.37
CA SER A 25 0.41 -0.58 -0.27
C SER A 25 -0.47 -0.83 -1.50
N GLU A 26 0.11 -0.75 -2.70
CA GLU A 26 -0.58 -0.96 -3.97
C GLU A 26 -1.03 -2.42 -4.09
N LYS A 27 -0.15 -3.39 -3.78
CA LYS A 27 -0.50 -4.82 -3.73
C LYS A 27 -1.62 -5.09 -2.72
N GLY A 28 -1.57 -4.47 -1.55
CA GLY A 28 -2.60 -4.60 -0.52
C GLY A 28 -3.96 -4.09 -1.00
N LEU A 29 -4.00 -2.95 -1.69
CA LEU A 29 -5.23 -2.41 -2.24
C LEU A 29 -5.82 -3.31 -3.32
N VAL A 30 -5.01 -3.75 -4.28
CA VAL A 30 -5.43 -4.70 -5.33
C VAL A 30 -6.03 -5.97 -4.71
N ALA A 31 -5.34 -6.55 -3.75
CA ALA A 31 -5.77 -7.79 -3.10
C ALA A 31 -7.06 -7.61 -2.29
N LEU A 32 -7.18 -6.51 -1.53
CA LEU A 32 -8.38 -6.23 -0.75
C LEU A 32 -9.58 -5.94 -1.66
N ALA A 33 -9.41 -5.11 -2.69
CA ALA A 33 -10.46 -4.80 -3.65
C ALA A 33 -10.98 -6.07 -4.34
N THR A 34 -10.06 -6.93 -4.80
CA THR A 34 -10.39 -8.22 -5.42
C THR A 34 -11.12 -9.15 -4.45
N ALA A 35 -10.65 -9.26 -3.20
CA ALA A 35 -11.29 -10.08 -2.19
C ALA A 35 -12.71 -9.59 -1.85
N LEU A 36 -12.93 -8.28 -1.80
CA LEU A 36 -14.25 -7.69 -1.59
C LEU A 36 -15.20 -7.96 -2.76
N CYS A 37 -14.73 -7.87 -4.01
CA CYS A 37 -15.51 -8.27 -5.18
C CYS A 37 -15.91 -9.75 -5.12
N ARG A 38 -14.97 -10.64 -4.78
CA ARG A 38 -15.25 -12.08 -4.62
C ARG A 38 -16.26 -12.39 -3.52
N ARG A 39 -16.42 -11.50 -2.54
CA ARG A 39 -17.46 -11.58 -1.50
C ARG A 39 -18.81 -10.99 -1.92
N GLY A 40 -18.96 -10.56 -3.17
CA GLY A 40 -20.22 -10.03 -3.73
C GLY A 40 -20.41 -8.53 -3.54
N HIS A 41 -19.37 -7.77 -3.22
CA HIS A 41 -19.42 -6.31 -3.20
C HIS A 41 -19.12 -5.73 -4.58
N THR A 42 -19.71 -4.57 -4.89
CA THR A 42 -19.32 -3.79 -6.05
C THR A 42 -18.16 -2.90 -5.65
N VAL A 43 -16.99 -3.11 -6.24
CA VAL A 43 -15.78 -2.34 -5.90
C VAL A 43 -15.32 -1.54 -7.11
N ARG A 44 -15.05 -0.25 -6.86
CA ARG A 44 -14.35 0.60 -7.82
C ARG A 44 -13.16 1.28 -7.16
N VAL A 45 -12.13 1.51 -7.94
CA VAL A 45 -10.89 2.15 -7.53
C VAL A 45 -10.65 3.31 -8.47
N PHE A 46 -10.51 4.50 -7.91
CA PHE A 46 -10.01 5.65 -8.64
C PHE A 46 -8.54 5.86 -8.30
N ASN A 47 -7.68 5.77 -9.30
CA ASN A 47 -6.26 6.05 -9.13
C ASN A 47 -5.63 6.67 -10.38
N ARG A 48 -4.29 6.72 -10.43
CA ARG A 48 -3.54 7.26 -11.56
C ARG A 48 -3.53 6.36 -12.81
N CYS A 49 -4.50 5.47 -13.00
CA CYS A 49 -4.63 4.75 -14.26
C CYS A 49 -5.00 5.69 -15.41
N THR A 50 -4.49 5.39 -16.60
CA THR A 50 -4.67 6.23 -17.79
C THR A 50 -5.96 5.93 -18.54
N SER A 51 -6.56 4.76 -18.32
CA SER A 51 -7.79 4.33 -18.96
C SER A 51 -8.61 3.46 -18.01
N ALA A 52 -9.93 3.51 -18.17
CA ALA A 52 -10.83 2.68 -17.37
C ALA A 52 -10.71 1.20 -17.78
N SER A 53 -10.70 0.31 -16.79
CA SER A 53 -10.64 -1.13 -17.00
C SER A 53 -11.42 -1.88 -15.93
N VAL A 54 -11.69 -3.17 -16.20
CA VAL A 54 -12.24 -4.09 -15.20
C VAL A 54 -11.31 -5.29 -15.12
N VAL A 55 -10.74 -5.52 -13.93
CA VAL A 55 -9.82 -6.63 -13.67
C VAL A 55 -10.26 -7.29 -12.37
N ASP A 56 -10.41 -8.62 -12.38
CA ASP A 56 -10.91 -9.40 -11.24
C ASP A 56 -12.24 -8.90 -10.66
N GLY A 57 -13.10 -8.35 -11.52
CA GLY A 57 -14.39 -7.77 -11.14
C GLY A 57 -14.30 -6.40 -10.47
N VAL A 58 -13.10 -5.84 -10.26
CA VAL A 58 -12.88 -4.49 -9.75
C VAL A 58 -12.87 -3.51 -10.92
N SER A 59 -13.64 -2.42 -10.82
CA SER A 59 -13.59 -1.32 -11.79
C SER A 59 -12.46 -0.34 -11.44
N TRP A 60 -11.50 -0.17 -12.34
CA TRP A 60 -10.38 0.77 -12.22
C TRP A 60 -10.65 1.98 -13.11
N GLN A 61 -10.51 3.20 -12.58
CA GLN A 61 -10.84 4.43 -13.29
C GLN A 61 -9.85 5.56 -12.96
N PRO A 62 -9.55 6.46 -13.91
CA PRO A 62 -8.70 7.62 -13.64
C PRO A 62 -9.30 8.50 -12.55
N ILE A 63 -8.49 8.88 -11.55
CA ILE A 63 -8.94 9.71 -10.43
C ILE A 63 -9.28 11.14 -10.85
N GLU A 64 -8.64 11.63 -11.91
CA GLU A 64 -8.85 12.95 -12.49
C GLU A 64 -10.26 13.10 -13.08
N THR A 65 -10.88 12.00 -13.48
CA THR A 65 -12.25 11.94 -14.04
C THR A 65 -13.25 11.34 -13.06
N CYS A 66 -12.96 11.38 -11.76
CA CYS A 66 -13.84 10.81 -10.74
C CYS A 66 -15.13 11.64 -10.60
N GLU A 67 -16.22 11.15 -11.20
CA GLU A 67 -17.58 11.74 -11.09
C GLU A 67 -18.50 10.99 -10.10
N ALA A 68 -17.91 10.20 -9.20
CA ALA A 68 -18.64 9.39 -8.25
C ALA A 68 -19.40 10.22 -7.21
N ALA A 69 -20.73 10.24 -7.28
CA ALA A 69 -21.57 11.00 -6.34
C ALA A 69 -21.80 10.32 -4.97
N HIS A 70 -21.78 8.98 -4.91
CA HIS A 70 -22.18 8.20 -3.73
C HIS A 70 -21.32 6.94 -3.51
N SER A 71 -21.07 6.53 -2.27
CA SER A 71 -20.55 5.19 -1.89
C SER A 71 -21.06 4.72 -0.52
N ASP A 72 -21.30 3.42 -0.32
CA ASP A 72 -21.60 2.90 1.02
C ASP A 72 -20.34 2.95 1.91
N TRP A 73 -19.18 2.68 1.32
CA TRP A 73 -17.86 2.88 1.92
C TRP A 73 -16.96 3.65 0.97
N LEU A 74 -16.38 4.75 1.45
CA LEU A 74 -15.33 5.50 0.78
C LEU A 74 -14.02 5.34 1.54
N ILE A 75 -12.98 4.81 0.90
CA ILE A 75 -11.69 4.55 1.54
C ILE A 75 -10.58 5.26 0.76
N ALA A 76 -9.95 6.27 1.37
CA ALA A 76 -8.73 6.85 0.81
C ALA A 76 -7.49 6.08 1.29
N ASN A 77 -6.60 5.72 0.38
CA ASN A 77 -5.30 5.16 0.72
C ASN A 77 -4.30 6.28 1.00
N ARG A 78 -3.77 6.33 2.22
CA ARG A 78 -2.72 7.25 2.71
C ARG A 78 -3.01 8.75 2.65
N LYS A 79 -3.91 9.26 1.81
CA LYS A 79 -4.07 10.70 1.57
C LYS A 79 -5.52 11.13 1.84
N PRO A 80 -5.81 11.69 3.03
CA PRO A 80 -7.20 12.03 3.41
C PRO A 80 -7.81 13.14 2.56
N THR A 81 -7.02 13.98 1.88
CA THR A 81 -7.55 15.00 0.98
C THR A 81 -8.29 14.40 -0.23
N LEU A 82 -8.06 13.13 -0.57
CA LEU A 82 -8.79 12.44 -1.64
C LEU A 82 -10.26 12.24 -1.28
N LEU A 83 -10.62 12.20 0.01
CA LEU A 83 -11.99 11.97 0.48
C LEU A 83 -13.00 13.04 0.01
N SER A 84 -12.53 14.15 -0.57
CA SER A 84 -13.37 15.17 -1.20
C SER A 84 -13.93 14.77 -2.56
N HIS A 85 -13.34 13.77 -3.24
CA HIS A 85 -13.73 13.38 -4.60
C HIS A 85 -15.11 12.72 -4.66
N VAL A 86 -15.56 12.13 -3.55
CA VAL A 86 -16.88 11.51 -3.44
C VAL A 86 -17.63 12.22 -2.32
N PRO A 87 -18.58 13.12 -2.63
CA PRO A 87 -19.19 14.00 -1.65
C PRO A 87 -20.04 13.20 -0.64
N ASN A 88 -20.82 12.23 -1.11
CA ASN A 88 -21.74 11.45 -0.29
C ASN A 88 -21.17 10.06 -0.04
N ALA A 89 -20.96 9.70 1.23
CA ALA A 89 -20.64 8.34 1.60
C ALA A 89 -21.22 8.02 2.97
N ASP A 90 -21.84 6.84 3.11
CA ASP A 90 -22.42 6.40 4.39
C ASP A 90 -21.35 6.17 5.45
N ARG A 91 -20.19 5.65 5.01
CA ARG A 91 -19.01 5.42 5.84
C ARG A 91 -17.75 5.85 5.12
N VAL A 92 -16.81 6.40 5.88
CA VAL A 92 -15.55 6.94 5.36
C VAL A 92 -14.38 6.34 6.14
N GLY A 93 -13.41 5.81 5.42
CA GLY A 93 -12.17 5.26 5.96
C GLY A 93 -10.93 5.96 5.40
N LEU A 94 -9.90 6.06 6.23
CA LEU A 94 -8.55 6.38 5.78
C LEU A 94 -7.66 5.16 6.05
N TRP A 95 -7.16 4.53 4.99
CA TRP A 95 -6.20 3.44 5.13
C TRP A 95 -4.80 3.99 5.32
N VAL A 96 -4.24 3.79 6.52
CA VAL A 96 -2.91 4.25 6.88
C VAL A 96 -1.94 3.09 6.74
N THR A 97 -1.03 3.15 5.76
CA THR A 97 -0.09 2.05 5.43
C THR A 97 1.35 2.33 5.89
N GLY A 98 1.52 3.10 6.97
CA GLY A 98 2.82 3.52 7.49
C GLY A 98 2.69 4.55 8.63
N HIS A 99 3.75 5.31 8.89
CA HIS A 99 3.73 6.33 9.96
C HIS A 99 2.65 7.39 9.72
N ALA A 100 1.84 7.71 10.73
CA ALA A 100 0.67 8.60 10.60
C ALA A 100 0.94 10.09 10.87
N GLY A 101 2.16 10.48 11.23
CA GLY A 101 2.52 11.86 11.57
C GLY A 101 2.26 12.92 10.48
N TYR A 102 2.16 12.51 9.21
CA TYR A 102 1.80 13.43 8.12
C TYR A 102 0.38 14.02 8.27
N LEU A 103 -0.48 13.39 9.09
CA LEU A 103 -1.84 13.85 9.34
C LEU A 103 -1.93 15.17 10.12
N GLU A 104 -0.84 15.62 10.75
CA GLU A 104 -0.73 16.95 11.37
C GLU A 104 -0.58 18.09 10.36
N SER A 105 -0.21 17.78 9.12
CA SER A 105 -0.04 18.80 8.08
C SER A 105 -1.37 19.50 7.77
N PRO A 106 -1.39 20.81 7.44
CA PRO A 106 -2.62 21.59 7.33
C PRO A 106 -3.70 20.99 6.41
N GLY A 107 -3.30 20.51 5.22
CA GLY A 107 -4.21 19.89 4.25
C GLY A 107 -4.83 18.59 4.77
N PRO A 108 -4.01 17.58 5.10
CA PRO A 108 -4.50 16.34 5.72
C PRO A 108 -5.35 16.57 6.97
N PHE A 109 -4.90 17.43 7.88
CA PHE A 109 -5.61 17.73 9.13
C PHE A 109 -7.00 18.33 8.88
N LYS A 110 -7.11 19.26 7.93
CA LYS A 110 -8.40 19.84 7.51
C LYS A 110 -9.34 18.77 6.94
N ALA A 111 -8.83 17.88 6.10
CA ALA A 111 -9.61 16.79 5.53
C ALA A 111 -10.10 15.80 6.61
N MET A 112 -9.24 15.45 7.57
CA MET A 112 -9.58 14.62 8.72
C MET A 112 -10.69 15.24 9.57
N LYS A 113 -10.63 16.54 9.87
CA LYS A 113 -11.68 17.24 10.63
C LYS A 113 -13.01 17.32 9.89
N LEU A 114 -12.97 17.53 8.58
CA LEU A 114 -14.16 17.67 7.75
C LEU A 114 -14.88 16.35 7.54
N ARG A 115 -14.13 15.28 7.23
CA ARG A 115 -14.70 13.98 6.83
C ARG A 115 -14.76 12.97 7.97
N LYS A 116 -14.02 13.20 9.06
CA LYS A 116 -13.94 12.37 10.27
C LYS A 116 -13.87 10.86 9.96
N PRO A 117 -12.93 10.42 9.10
CA PRO A 117 -12.88 9.03 8.67
C PRO A 117 -12.48 8.10 9.82
N THR A 118 -12.95 6.87 9.78
CA THR A 118 -12.39 5.77 10.58
C THR A 118 -10.96 5.50 10.10
N LEU A 119 -10.01 5.46 11.02
CA LEU A 119 -8.63 5.10 10.72
C LEU A 119 -8.53 3.57 10.54
N LEU A 120 -8.18 3.12 9.34
CA LEU A 120 -7.88 1.72 9.07
C LEU A 120 -6.37 1.54 9.21
N LEU A 121 -5.94 0.99 10.34
CA LEU A 121 -4.55 0.76 10.70
C LEU A 121 -4.12 -0.65 10.31
N GLN A 122 -2.84 -0.85 10.01
CA GLN A 122 -2.29 -2.18 9.72
C GLN A 122 -1.97 -2.97 11.00
N VAL A 123 -1.68 -2.27 12.09
CA VAL A 123 -1.36 -2.86 13.39
C VAL A 123 -1.69 -1.86 14.50
N LEU A 124 -2.07 -2.35 15.68
CA LEU A 124 -2.41 -1.47 16.80
C LEU A 124 -1.24 -0.55 17.20
N ALA A 125 0.00 -1.02 17.10
CA ALA A 125 1.19 -0.21 17.42
C ALA A 125 1.32 1.04 16.55
N GLN A 126 0.70 1.09 15.36
CA GLN A 126 0.67 2.26 14.50
C GLN A 126 -0.11 3.44 15.12
N SER A 127 -1.04 3.16 16.03
CA SER A 127 -1.87 4.18 16.70
C SER A 127 -1.03 5.22 17.45
N VAL A 128 0.14 4.85 17.98
CA VAL A 128 1.04 5.77 18.68
C VAL A 128 1.65 6.83 17.75
N THR A 129 1.62 6.59 16.44
CA THR A 129 2.10 7.54 15.42
C THR A 129 1.01 8.49 14.94
N VAL A 130 -0.24 8.25 15.34
CA VAL A 130 -1.38 9.11 15.00
C VAL A 130 -1.27 10.37 15.86
N PRO A 131 -1.37 11.57 15.26
CA PRO A 131 -1.43 12.83 16.00
C PRO A 131 -2.41 12.79 17.15
N HIS A 132 -2.01 13.30 18.32
CA HIS A 132 -2.86 13.29 19.53
C HIS A 132 -4.21 13.96 19.28
N SER A 133 -4.24 15.03 18.47
CA SER A 133 -5.46 15.74 18.05
C SER A 133 -6.44 14.90 17.22
N LEU A 134 -6.00 13.74 16.70
CA LEU A 134 -6.76 12.82 15.88
C LEU A 134 -6.96 11.44 16.52
N GLN A 135 -6.34 11.16 17.67
CA GLN A 135 -6.46 9.88 18.40
C GLN A 135 -7.88 9.60 18.92
N VAL A 136 -8.72 10.62 19.02
CA VAL A 136 -10.16 10.47 19.33
C VAL A 136 -10.97 9.87 18.18
N SER A 137 -10.39 9.73 16.99
CA SER A 137 -11.06 9.12 15.84
C SER A 137 -11.21 7.62 16.06
N ALA A 138 -12.33 7.04 15.61
CA ALA A 138 -12.49 5.60 15.58
C ALA A 138 -11.35 4.97 14.76
N ALA A 139 -10.74 3.91 15.28
CA ALA A 139 -9.66 3.19 14.62
C ALA A 139 -9.98 1.69 14.61
N GLU A 140 -9.76 1.08 13.44
CA GLU A 140 -9.93 -0.35 13.21
C GLU A 140 -8.61 -0.92 12.68
N VAL A 141 -8.31 -2.16 13.04
CA VAL A 141 -7.09 -2.84 12.58
C VAL A 141 -7.44 -3.78 11.42
N VAL A 142 -6.87 -3.49 10.24
CA VAL A 142 -6.91 -4.32 9.04
C VAL A 142 -5.48 -4.82 8.77
N PRO A 143 -5.08 -5.96 9.35
CA PRO A 143 -3.72 -6.44 9.24
C PRO A 143 -3.41 -6.87 7.80
N PRO A 144 -2.16 -6.65 7.33
CA PRO A 144 -1.74 -7.17 6.05
C PRO A 144 -1.78 -8.70 6.06
N ALA A 145 -2.18 -9.28 4.93
CA ALA A 145 -2.25 -10.72 4.73
C ALA A 145 -1.30 -11.18 3.62
N THR A 146 -0.84 -12.41 3.73
CA THR A 146 -0.01 -13.06 2.72
C THR A 146 -0.88 -13.50 1.54
N LEU A 147 -0.52 -13.10 0.32
CA LEU A 147 -1.24 -13.49 -0.89
C LEU A 147 -1.16 -15.00 -1.13
N ASP A 148 -2.15 -15.56 -1.82
CA ASP A 148 -2.23 -16.99 -2.12
C ASP A 148 -1.02 -17.51 -2.90
N CYS A 149 -0.41 -16.70 -3.78
CA CYS A 149 0.81 -17.09 -4.50
C CYS A 149 2.00 -17.36 -3.57
N TYR A 150 2.06 -16.70 -2.40
CA TYR A 150 3.07 -16.96 -1.38
C TYR A 150 2.64 -18.07 -0.41
N ARG A 151 1.33 -18.18 -0.11
CA ARG A 151 0.81 -19.24 0.79
C ARG A 151 0.87 -20.62 0.16
N ASN A 152 0.66 -20.67 -1.15
CA ASN A 152 0.62 -21.91 -1.93
C ASN A 152 1.94 -22.15 -2.68
N SER A 153 3.00 -21.37 -2.40
CA SER A 153 4.29 -21.61 -3.02
C SER A 153 4.88 -22.92 -2.51
N GLY A 154 5.52 -23.67 -3.41
CA GLY A 154 6.29 -24.86 -3.03
C GLY A 154 7.43 -24.53 -2.06
N VAL A 155 7.96 -25.57 -1.42
CA VAL A 155 9.15 -25.43 -0.56
C VAL A 155 10.30 -24.86 -1.39
N MET A 156 10.90 -23.77 -0.92
CA MET A 156 12.10 -23.21 -1.54
C MET A 156 13.29 -24.12 -1.28
N VAL A 157 13.99 -24.48 -2.35
CA VAL A 157 15.30 -25.14 -2.26
C VAL A 157 16.34 -24.11 -1.82
N ALA A 158 17.24 -24.49 -0.92
CA ALA A 158 18.34 -23.64 -0.51
C ALA A 158 19.19 -23.25 -1.73
N ALA A 159 19.52 -21.97 -1.85
CA ALA A 159 20.40 -21.50 -2.91
C ALA A 159 21.85 -21.95 -2.66
N ASP A 160 22.53 -22.34 -3.74
CA ASP A 160 23.97 -22.55 -3.79
C ASP A 160 24.54 -21.68 -4.93
N PRO A 161 25.39 -20.68 -4.64
CA PRO A 161 25.89 -20.30 -3.31
C PRO A 161 24.79 -19.69 -2.42
N LYS A 162 25.11 -19.50 -1.12
CA LYS A 162 24.17 -18.90 -0.15
C LYS A 162 23.82 -17.47 -0.56
N ARG A 163 22.53 -17.14 -0.56
CA ARG A 163 22.03 -15.81 -0.99
C ARG A 163 21.33 -15.08 0.13
N VAL A 164 21.71 -13.81 0.33
CA VAL A 164 20.94 -12.83 1.09
C VAL A 164 20.14 -11.98 0.12
N VAL A 165 18.84 -11.85 0.35
CA VAL A 165 17.94 -11.07 -0.50
C VAL A 165 17.45 -9.84 0.25
N VAL A 166 17.61 -8.67 -0.37
CA VAL A 166 17.13 -7.39 0.16
C VAL A 166 16.09 -6.81 -0.79
N THR A 167 14.88 -6.57 -0.29
CA THR A 167 13.78 -5.97 -1.06
C THR A 167 13.22 -4.70 -0.41
N THR A 168 13.90 -4.18 0.61
CA THR A 168 13.46 -2.99 1.36
C THR A 168 13.93 -1.71 0.67
N HIS A 169 13.26 -0.59 0.97
CA HIS A 169 13.71 0.72 0.49
C HIS A 169 15.14 0.99 1.02
N PRO A 170 16.11 1.46 0.20
CA PRO A 170 17.52 1.62 0.61
C PRO A 170 17.73 2.44 1.89
N LYS A 171 16.91 3.48 2.10
CA LYS A 171 16.94 4.29 3.33
C LYS A 171 16.61 3.50 4.61
N ASN A 172 16.03 2.31 4.50
CA ASN A 172 15.69 1.45 5.63
C ASN A 172 16.88 0.54 5.97
N GLY A 173 18.05 1.14 6.23
CA GLY A 173 19.20 0.43 6.78
C GLY A 173 20.10 -0.31 5.79
N LEU A 174 19.97 -0.10 4.47
CA LEU A 174 20.83 -0.78 3.50
C LEU A 174 22.32 -0.46 3.71
N ASN A 175 22.65 0.80 4.03
CA ASN A 175 24.04 1.18 4.30
C ASN A 175 24.65 0.39 5.46
N TRP A 176 23.90 0.24 6.55
CA TRP A 176 24.33 -0.56 7.71
C TRP A 176 24.51 -2.03 7.32
N LEU A 177 23.57 -2.59 6.55
CA LEU A 177 23.66 -3.98 6.10
C LEU A 177 24.86 -4.22 5.17
N LEU A 178 25.17 -3.27 4.28
CA LEU A 178 26.35 -3.36 3.42
C LEU A 178 27.65 -3.30 4.22
N GLY A 179 27.72 -2.46 5.26
CA GLY A 179 28.85 -2.46 6.20
C GLY A 179 29.04 -3.84 6.84
N LEU A 180 27.97 -4.41 7.41
CA LEU A 180 28.00 -5.76 7.98
C LEU A 180 28.43 -6.82 6.94
N TRP A 181 27.95 -6.70 5.71
CA TRP A 181 28.26 -7.62 4.62
C TRP A 181 29.75 -7.64 4.27
N TYR A 182 30.33 -6.47 4.03
CA TYR A 182 31.74 -6.36 3.62
C TYR A 182 32.70 -6.61 4.78
N GLU A 183 32.37 -6.16 5.98
CA GLU A 183 33.28 -6.24 7.13
C GLU A 183 33.26 -7.60 7.82
N GLN A 184 32.13 -8.33 7.75
CA GLN A 184 31.95 -9.54 8.55
C GLN A 184 31.51 -10.74 7.71
N ILE A 185 30.47 -10.61 6.89
CA ILE A 185 29.86 -11.79 6.24
C ILE A 185 30.74 -12.34 5.11
N SER A 186 31.11 -11.50 4.16
CA SER A 186 31.88 -11.91 2.97
C SER A 186 33.30 -12.40 3.30
N VAL A 187 33.85 -11.99 4.45
CA VAL A 187 35.14 -12.50 4.95
C VAL A 187 35.05 -13.96 5.39
N HIS A 188 33.92 -14.35 6.02
CA HIS A 188 33.74 -15.69 6.58
C HIS A 188 33.02 -16.65 5.63
N VAL A 189 32.25 -16.13 4.67
CA VAL A 189 31.50 -16.90 3.68
C VAL A 189 31.73 -16.29 2.29
N PRO A 190 32.92 -16.48 1.69
CA PRO A 190 33.36 -15.73 0.52
C PRO A 190 32.60 -16.05 -0.76
N ASP A 191 31.91 -17.21 -0.81
CA ASP A 191 31.04 -17.61 -1.90
C ASP A 191 29.63 -17.00 -1.80
N ALA A 192 29.24 -16.46 -0.64
CA ALA A 192 27.90 -15.93 -0.45
C ALA A 192 27.64 -14.67 -1.28
N GLU A 193 26.40 -14.50 -1.71
CA GLU A 193 25.96 -13.39 -2.55
C GLU A 193 24.91 -12.54 -1.82
N ILE A 194 24.99 -11.22 -2.00
CA ILE A 194 23.92 -10.30 -1.60
C ILE A 194 23.20 -9.78 -2.86
N HIS A 195 21.90 -10.05 -2.92
CA HIS A 195 21.04 -9.68 -4.04
C HIS A 195 20.11 -8.55 -3.59
N ILE A 196 20.28 -7.36 -4.16
CA ILE A 196 19.52 -6.17 -3.79
C ILE A 196 18.52 -5.85 -4.90
N TYR A 197 17.24 -5.96 -4.58
CA TYR A 197 16.13 -5.63 -5.48
C TYR A 197 15.48 -4.33 -5.02
N SER A 198 15.71 -3.25 -5.74
CA SER A 198 15.20 -1.92 -5.38
C SER A 198 14.81 -1.11 -6.61
N ALA A 199 13.55 -0.69 -6.66
CA ALA A 199 13.05 0.18 -7.72
C ALA A 199 13.74 1.56 -7.75
N LEU A 200 14.34 2.00 -6.62
CA LEU A 200 15.09 3.25 -6.56
C LEU A 200 16.49 3.09 -7.18
N LEU A 201 17.13 1.94 -6.94
CA LEU A 201 18.48 1.66 -7.44
C LEU A 201 18.48 1.12 -8.87
N SER A 202 17.34 0.63 -9.36
CA SER A 202 17.18 0.17 -10.73
C SER A 202 16.86 1.29 -11.73
N ARG A 203 16.67 2.52 -11.26
CA ARG A 203 16.56 3.68 -12.15
C ARG A 203 17.98 4.06 -12.51
N ASP A 204 18.37 3.83 -13.76
CA ASP A 204 19.61 4.40 -14.28
C ASP A 204 19.58 5.91 -14.02
N SER A 205 20.73 6.43 -13.59
CA SER A 205 20.94 7.86 -13.36
C SER A 205 20.72 8.61 -14.68
N GLU A 206 19.50 9.07 -14.92
CA GLU A 206 19.20 10.16 -15.87
C GLU A 206 19.53 11.53 -15.24
#